data_AF-A0A3D0DUJ2-F1
#
_entry.id   AF-A0A3D0DUJ2-F1
#
_cell.length_a   1.000
_cell.length_b   1.000
_cell.length_c   1.000
_cell.angle_alpha   90.00
_cell.angle_beta   90.00
_cell.angle_gamma   90.00
#
_symmetry.space_group_name_H-M   'P 1'
#
loop_
_entity.id
_entity.type
_entity.pdbx_description
1 polymer ?
#
loop_
_entity_poly.entity_id
_entity_poly.type
_entity_poly.pdbx_seq_one_letter_code
_entity_poly.pdbx_strand_id
1 'polypeptide(L)'
;MSRYRRSRTGSTYFFTLVSFRRNPILCLPPIRSALRRAIEDVRQSRPFEIDAWVLMPDHLHCIWTLPDGDTDYSTRWAIIKSSVSRFALVSTVSTGTRNPSRIKHRDASIWQRRFHEHQIRDDRDFERHMDYIHFNPVRHGHVASAADWPYSTFHRYVKNGVYPADWGGTPQMEAMWIE
;
A
#
# COMPACT_ATOMS: atom_id res chain seq x y z
N MET A 1 4.29 29.39 4.81
CA MET A 1 5.46 28.55 5.15
C MET A 1 5.03 27.54 6.21
N SER A 2 4.84 26.29 5.82
CA SER A 2 4.53 25.20 6.75
C SER A 2 5.81 24.77 7.45
N ARG A 3 5.88 24.91 8.79
CA ARG A 3 6.92 24.33 9.64
C ARG A 3 6.46 22.93 10.07
N TYR A 4 6.92 21.90 9.38
CA TYR A 4 6.88 20.53 9.88
C TYR A 4 8.33 20.08 10.11
N ARG A 5 8.67 19.76 11.37
CA ARG A 5 10.02 19.37 11.76
C ARG A 5 9.93 18.03 12.51
N ARG A 6 10.26 16.94 11.83
CA ARG A 6 10.69 15.67 12.45
C ARG A 6 11.75 15.03 11.56
N SER A 7 13.00 15.10 12.00
CA SER A 7 14.08 14.24 11.51
C SER A 7 13.75 12.78 11.87
N ARG A 8 13.44 11.94 10.88
CA ARG A 8 13.13 10.49 11.04
C ARG A 8 13.96 9.61 10.09
N THR A 9 15.19 10.03 9.81
CA THR A 9 16.12 9.30 8.94
C THR A 9 16.64 8.07 9.68
N GLY A 10 15.94 6.94 9.54
CA GLY A 10 16.40 5.64 10.03
C GLY A 10 15.38 4.51 9.91
N SER A 11 14.11 4.78 10.22
CA SER A 11 13.06 3.74 10.34
C SER A 11 11.89 3.90 9.37
N THR A 12 12.04 4.76 8.35
CA THR A 12 11.00 5.05 7.35
C THR A 12 11.28 4.35 6.03
N TYR A 13 10.28 3.64 5.50
CA TYR A 13 10.43 2.81 4.31
C TYR A 13 9.22 2.95 3.38
N PHE A 14 9.51 3.08 2.09
CA PHE A 14 8.56 2.90 1.00
C PHE A 14 8.48 1.43 0.61
N PHE A 15 7.28 0.92 0.35
CA PHE A 15 7.05 -0.45 -0.09
C PHE A 15 6.19 -0.53 -1.34
N THR A 16 6.46 -1.54 -2.17
CA THR A 16 5.57 -2.02 -3.22
C THR A 16 5.25 -3.49 -2.98
N LEU A 17 3.96 -3.80 -2.79
CA LEU A 17 3.48 -5.17 -2.69
C LEU A 17 2.58 -5.48 -3.88
N VAL A 18 2.85 -6.59 -4.56
CA VAL A 18 2.15 -6.98 -5.79
C VAL A 18 1.43 -8.30 -5.59
N SER A 19 0.22 -8.42 -6.11
CA SER A 19 -0.52 -9.68 -6.15
C SER A 19 0.16 -10.68 -7.10
N PHE A 20 -0.03 -11.97 -6.83
CA PHE A 20 0.55 -13.02 -7.67
C PHE A 20 0.05 -12.89 -9.11
N ARG A 21 0.99 -12.86 -10.06
CA ARG A 21 0.73 -12.61 -11.50
C ARG A 21 -0.09 -11.35 -11.79
N ARG A 22 -0.02 -10.34 -10.91
CA ARG A 22 -0.81 -9.09 -11.05
C ARG A 22 -2.32 -9.34 -11.19
N ASN A 23 -2.84 -10.37 -10.51
CA ASN A 23 -4.28 -10.60 -10.47
C ASN A 23 -5.00 -9.41 -9.79
N PRO A 24 -6.04 -8.81 -10.41
CA PRO A 24 -6.67 -7.58 -9.94
C PRO A 24 -7.73 -7.85 -8.85
N ILE A 25 -7.29 -8.40 -7.71
CA ILE A 25 -8.17 -8.88 -6.63
C ILE A 25 -8.16 -8.03 -5.37
N LEU A 26 -7.21 -7.09 -5.23
CA LEU A 26 -6.96 -6.40 -3.97
C LEU A 26 -8.06 -5.40 -3.60
N CYS A 27 -8.73 -4.84 -4.62
CA CYS A 27 -9.87 -3.92 -4.42
C CYS A 27 -11.21 -4.64 -4.18
N LEU A 28 -11.26 -5.98 -4.24
CA LEU A 28 -12.48 -6.72 -3.92
C LEU A 28 -12.84 -6.52 -2.44
N PRO A 29 -14.11 -6.19 -2.10
CA PRO A 29 -14.46 -5.83 -0.72
C PRO A 29 -14.03 -6.84 0.35
N PRO A 30 -14.16 -8.17 0.16
CA PRO A 30 -13.68 -9.15 1.14
C PRO A 30 -12.16 -9.10 1.35
N ILE A 31 -11.39 -8.96 0.27
CA ILE A 31 -9.92 -8.92 0.33
C ILE A 31 -9.45 -7.61 0.97
N ARG A 32 -10.07 -6.48 0.61
CA ARG A 32 -9.79 -5.19 1.22
C ARG A 32 -10.05 -5.20 2.73
N SER A 33 -11.18 -5.78 3.16
CA SER A 33 -11.51 -5.91 4.58
C SER A 33 -10.53 -6.82 5.31
N ALA A 34 -10.12 -7.94 4.69
CA ALA A 34 -9.11 -8.82 5.27
C ALA A 34 -7.74 -8.14 5.40
N LEU A 35 -7.32 -7.36 4.38
CA LEU A 35 -6.09 -6.59 4.41
C LEU A 35 -6.11 -5.55 5.53
N ARG A 36 -7.19 -4.77 5.63
CA ARG A 36 -7.37 -3.78 6.70
C ARG A 36 -7.26 -4.41 8.08
N ARG A 37 -8.00 -5.50 8.31
CA ARG A 37 -7.98 -6.23 9.59
C ARG A 37 -6.59 -6.76 9.92
N ALA A 38 -5.92 -7.38 8.96
CA ALA A 38 -4.57 -7.90 9.15
C ALA A 38 -3.56 -6.80 9.51
N ILE A 39 -3.67 -5.63 8.89
CA ILE A 39 -2.85 -4.45 9.22
C ILE A 39 -3.14 -3.97 10.65
N GLU A 40 -4.43 -3.82 11.00
CA GLU A 40 -4.86 -3.39 12.33
C GLU A 40 -4.38 -4.36 13.43
N ASP A 41 -4.52 -5.67 13.23
CA ASP A 41 -4.07 -6.71 14.16
C ASP A 41 -2.53 -6.69 14.34
N VAL A 42 -1.78 -6.55 13.24
CA VAL A 42 -0.31 -6.47 13.34
C VAL A 42 0.13 -5.20 14.06
N ARG A 43 -0.53 -4.07 13.85
CA ARG A 43 -0.20 -2.80 14.53
C ARG A 43 -0.39 -2.87 16.05
N GLN A 44 -1.28 -3.73 16.55
CA GLN A 44 -1.46 -3.92 18.00
C GLN A 44 -0.24 -4.56 18.68
N SER A 45 0.41 -5.50 18.01
CA SER A 45 1.55 -6.27 18.58
C SER A 45 2.91 -5.80 18.08
N ARG A 46 2.96 -5.18 16.90
CA ARG A 46 4.18 -4.73 16.21
C ARG A 46 3.92 -3.34 15.64
N PRO A 47 3.95 -2.28 16.47
CA PRO A 47 3.54 -0.94 16.08
C PRO A 47 4.32 -0.40 14.88
N PHE A 48 3.63 0.37 14.04
CA PHE A 48 4.20 1.21 12.99
C PHE A 48 3.17 2.29 12.61
N GLU A 49 3.67 3.40 12.07
CA GLU A 49 2.87 4.47 11.49
C GLU A 49 2.68 4.21 9.98
N ILE A 50 1.51 4.57 9.45
CA ILE A 50 1.25 4.54 8.00
C ILE A 50 1.16 5.99 7.55
N ASP A 51 2.26 6.46 6.96
CA ASP A 51 2.40 7.82 6.45
C ASP A 51 1.61 7.97 5.16
N ALA A 52 1.81 7.09 4.18
CA ALA A 52 0.99 7.07 2.97
C ALA A 52 0.61 5.66 2.55
N TRP A 53 -0.49 5.57 1.80
CA TRP A 53 -1.01 4.33 1.26
C TRP A 53 -1.83 4.59 -0.01
N VAL A 54 -1.67 3.71 -1.00
CA VAL A 54 -2.61 3.53 -2.12
C VAL A 54 -2.79 2.04 -2.37
N LEU A 55 -4.04 1.62 -2.49
CA LEU A 55 -4.41 0.26 -2.87
C LEU A 55 -4.91 0.29 -4.31
N MET A 56 -4.20 -0.40 -5.19
CA MET A 56 -4.53 -0.58 -6.60
C MET A 56 -5.18 -1.97 -6.79
N PRO A 57 -5.77 -2.28 -7.95
CA PRO A 57 -6.39 -3.59 -8.17
C PRO A 57 -5.44 -4.78 -7.96
N ASP A 58 -4.19 -4.66 -8.41
CA ASP A 58 -3.19 -5.74 -8.41
C ASP A 58 -1.96 -5.46 -7.54
N HIS A 59 -1.81 -4.26 -6.98
CA HIS A 59 -0.68 -3.92 -6.10
C HIS A 59 -1.06 -2.85 -5.08
N LEU A 60 -0.14 -2.53 -4.17
CA LEU A 60 -0.25 -1.40 -3.27
C LEU A 60 1.12 -0.75 -3.11
N HIS A 61 1.09 0.55 -2.84
CA HIS A 61 2.26 1.30 -2.39
C HIS A 61 1.96 1.92 -1.02
N CYS A 62 2.97 1.97 -0.16
CA CYS A 62 2.83 2.63 1.13
C CYS A 62 4.17 3.10 1.69
N ILE A 63 4.11 4.07 2.60
CA ILE A 63 5.23 4.48 3.44
C ILE A 63 4.89 4.11 4.88
N TRP A 64 5.78 3.38 5.53
CA TRP A 64 5.71 3.12 6.97
C TRP A 64 6.88 3.78 7.69
N THR A 65 6.59 4.31 8.88
CA THR A 65 7.61 4.67 9.87
C THR A 65 7.54 3.67 11.02
N LEU A 66 8.64 2.97 11.27
CA LEU A 66 8.78 2.02 12.38
C LEU A 66 9.27 2.74 13.65
N PRO A 67 9.05 2.16 14.85
CA PRO A 67 9.64 2.65 16.09
C PRO A 67 11.17 2.74 16.01
N ASP A 68 11.75 3.62 16.83
CA ASP A 68 13.20 3.81 16.86
C ASP A 68 13.92 2.49 17.20
N GLY A 69 14.93 2.14 16.40
CA GLY A 69 15.67 0.89 16.53
C GLY A 69 14.98 -0.35 15.97
N ASP A 70 13.75 -0.24 15.44
CA ASP A 70 13.02 -1.34 14.81
C ASP A 70 13.17 -1.30 13.27
N THR A 71 13.68 -2.39 12.72
CA THR A 71 13.82 -2.61 11.27
C THR A 71 13.05 -3.85 10.79
N ASP A 72 12.22 -4.47 11.63
CA ASP A 72 11.51 -5.71 11.33
C ASP A 72 10.20 -5.44 10.58
N TYR A 73 10.30 -4.72 9.45
CA TYR A 73 9.19 -4.59 8.49
C TYR A 73 8.88 -5.94 7.80
N SER A 74 9.88 -6.81 7.68
CA SER A 74 9.76 -8.11 7.01
C SER A 74 8.79 -9.05 7.72
N THR A 75 8.89 -9.19 9.05
CA THR A 75 7.93 -10.00 9.80
C THR A 75 6.53 -9.42 9.76
N ARG A 76 6.39 -8.09 9.85
CA ARG A 76 5.09 -7.41 9.72
C ARG A 76 4.41 -7.76 8.40
N TRP A 77 5.14 -7.63 7.28
CA TRP A 77 4.63 -8.02 5.97
C TRP A 77 4.34 -9.52 5.85
N ALA A 78 5.19 -10.38 6.41
CA ALA A 78 4.96 -11.82 6.40
C ALA A 78 3.65 -12.22 7.09
N ILE A 79 3.38 -11.64 8.27
CA ILE A 79 2.14 -11.88 9.02
C ILE A 79 0.92 -11.35 8.25
N ILE A 80 0.98 -10.12 7.74
CA ILE A 80 -0.11 -9.52 6.94
C ILE A 80 -0.40 -10.40 5.72
N LYS A 81 0.62 -10.73 4.92
CA LYS A 81 0.46 -11.54 3.70
C LYS A 81 -0.10 -12.93 4.01
N SER A 82 0.34 -13.56 5.10
CA SER A 82 -0.16 -14.86 5.55
C SER A 82 -1.63 -14.79 5.95
N SER A 83 -2.02 -13.78 6.74
CA SER A 83 -3.39 -13.57 7.20
C SER A 83 -4.36 -13.39 6.02
N VAL A 84 -4.03 -12.49 5.09
CA VAL A 84 -4.88 -12.24 3.91
C VAL A 84 -4.95 -13.47 2.99
N SER A 85 -3.85 -14.18 2.78
CA SER A 85 -3.86 -15.41 1.97
C SER A 85 -4.73 -16.50 2.59
N ARG A 86 -4.68 -16.68 3.92
CA ARG A 86 -5.52 -17.65 4.63
C ARG A 86 -7.00 -17.29 4.50
N PHE A 87 -7.35 -16.01 4.66
CA PHE A 87 -8.71 -15.53 4.46
C PHE A 87 -9.19 -15.82 3.03
N ALA A 88 -8.41 -15.43 2.02
CA ALA A 88 -8.78 -15.63 0.62
C ALA A 88 -9.00 -17.10 0.26
N LEU A 89 -8.22 -18.02 0.84
CA LEU A 89 -8.40 -19.46 0.67
C LEU A 89 -9.73 -19.93 1.25
N VAL A 90 -10.06 -19.55 2.47
CA VAL A 90 -11.35 -19.92 3.10
C VAL A 90 -12.52 -19.36 2.29
N SER A 91 -12.46 -18.10 1.87
CA SER A 91 -13.52 -17.47 1.08
C SER A 91 -13.72 -18.13 -0.30
N THR A 92 -12.66 -18.65 -0.93
CA THR A 92 -12.78 -19.35 -2.23
C THR A 92 -13.17 -20.82 -2.11
N VAL A 93 -12.90 -21.47 -0.97
CA VAL A 93 -13.44 -22.80 -0.66
C VAL A 93 -14.96 -22.73 -0.48
N SER A 94 -15.49 -21.64 0.10
CA SER A 94 -16.94 -21.43 0.22
C SER A 94 -17.65 -21.15 -1.12
N THR A 95 -16.96 -20.74 -2.17
CA THR A 95 -17.55 -20.44 -3.49
C THR A 95 -17.32 -21.56 -4.53
N GLY A 96 -16.97 -22.77 -4.11
CA GLY A 96 -17.06 -23.99 -4.93
C GLY A 96 -16.12 -24.09 -6.14
N THR A 97 -15.11 -23.21 -6.27
CA THR A 97 -14.24 -23.17 -7.45
C THR A 97 -12.76 -23.20 -7.07
N ARG A 98 -12.22 -24.36 -6.66
CA ARG A 98 -10.80 -24.73 -6.90
C ARG A 98 -10.46 -26.19 -6.56
N ASN A 99 -9.56 -26.73 -7.38
CA ASN A 99 -9.00 -28.08 -7.32
C ASN A 99 -8.13 -28.29 -6.06
N PRO A 100 -8.36 -29.34 -5.24
CA PRO A 100 -7.62 -29.63 -4.00
C PRO A 100 -6.09 -29.71 -4.14
N SER A 101 -5.58 -30.02 -5.34
CA SER A 101 -4.13 -30.13 -5.60
C SER A 101 -3.37 -28.81 -5.41
N ARG A 102 -4.02 -27.66 -5.58
CA ARG A 102 -3.40 -26.32 -5.37
C ARG A 102 -3.24 -25.95 -3.90
N ILE A 103 -3.94 -26.65 -3.00
CA ILE A 103 -3.84 -26.46 -1.53
C ILE A 103 -2.52 -27.03 -1.00
N LYS A 104 -1.95 -28.03 -1.69
CA LYS A 104 -0.73 -28.74 -1.27
C LYS A 104 0.57 -27.99 -1.61
N HIS A 105 0.51 -26.98 -2.47
CA HIS A 105 1.67 -26.20 -2.89
C HIS A 105 1.62 -24.76 -2.38
N ARG A 106 2.79 -24.21 -2.06
CA ARG A 106 3.06 -22.78 -1.76
C ARG A 106 2.59 -21.78 -2.85
N ASP A 107 1.90 -22.25 -3.90
CA ASP A 107 1.22 -21.50 -4.96
C ASP A 107 -0.18 -20.99 -4.57
N ALA A 108 -0.59 -21.22 -3.32
CA ALA A 108 -1.82 -20.69 -2.73
C ALA A 108 -1.71 -19.21 -2.27
N SER A 109 -0.53 -18.59 -2.38
CA SER A 109 -0.35 -17.18 -2.01
C SER A 109 -0.98 -16.26 -3.04
N ILE A 110 -1.85 -15.35 -2.60
CA ILE A 110 -2.40 -14.30 -3.46
C ILE A 110 -1.37 -13.20 -3.80
N TRP A 111 -0.18 -13.26 -3.19
CA TRP A 111 0.91 -12.28 -3.32
C TRP A 111 2.09 -12.83 -4.12
N GLN A 112 2.83 -11.94 -4.78
CA GLN A 112 4.21 -12.25 -5.19
C GLN A 112 5.08 -12.58 -3.97
N ARG A 113 6.12 -13.41 -4.18
CA ARG A 113 6.94 -13.94 -3.08
C ARG A 113 7.63 -12.82 -2.30
N ARG A 114 8.35 -11.95 -2.99
CA ARG A 114 9.02 -10.78 -2.41
C ARG A 114 8.15 -9.54 -2.53
N PHE A 115 8.53 -8.50 -1.81
CA PHE A 115 8.07 -7.13 -2.01
C PHE A 115 9.30 -6.29 -2.35
N HIS A 116 9.08 -5.08 -2.86
CA HIS A 116 10.16 -4.10 -3.01
C HIS A 116 10.11 -3.14 -1.82
N GLU A 117 11.26 -2.82 -1.28
CA GLU A 117 11.46 -1.83 -0.24
C GLU A 117 12.49 -0.77 -0.66
N HIS A 118 12.29 0.46 -0.19
CA HIS A 118 13.26 1.55 -0.31
C HIS A 118 13.28 2.32 1.01
N GLN A 119 14.45 2.44 1.64
CA GLN A 119 14.59 3.25 2.86
C GLN A 119 14.62 4.73 2.46
N ILE A 120 13.70 5.50 3.05
CA ILE A 120 13.61 6.94 2.82
C ILE A 120 14.83 7.62 3.44
N ARG A 121 15.52 8.42 2.62
CA ARG A 121 16.83 8.99 2.99
C ARG A 121 16.74 10.37 3.61
N ASP A 122 15.78 11.17 3.17
CA ASP A 122 15.59 12.55 3.59
C ASP A 122 14.14 13.01 3.31
N ASP A 123 13.82 14.24 3.71
CA ASP A 123 12.49 14.82 3.57
C ASP A 123 12.06 14.97 2.10
N ARG A 124 13.00 15.22 1.18
CA ARG A 124 12.69 15.37 -0.25
C ARG A 124 12.34 14.02 -0.88
N ASP A 125 13.07 12.98 -0.50
CA ASP A 125 12.78 11.60 -0.88
C ASP A 125 11.42 11.15 -0.35
N PHE A 126 11.08 11.53 0.89
CA PHE A 126 9.77 11.30 1.49
C PHE A 126 8.65 11.97 0.67
N GLU A 127 8.76 13.28 0.40
CA GLU A 127 7.77 14.05 -0.37
C GLU A 127 7.55 13.46 -1.77
N ARG A 128 8.62 13.06 -2.47
CA ARG A 128 8.52 12.40 -3.78
C ARG A 128 7.74 11.09 -3.73
N HIS A 129 7.97 10.27 -2.71
CA HIS A 129 7.25 9.01 -2.56
C HIS A 129 5.80 9.21 -2.12
N MET A 130 5.52 10.24 -1.31
CA MET A 130 4.15 10.67 -0.98
C MET A 130 3.36 11.02 -2.24
N ASP A 131 3.95 11.86 -3.10
CA ASP A 131 3.34 12.27 -4.37
C ASP A 131 3.17 11.08 -5.31
N TYR A 132 4.21 10.26 -5.47
CA TYR A 132 4.15 9.05 -6.27
C TYR A 132 2.98 8.14 -5.84
N ILE A 133 2.80 7.92 -4.53
CA ILE A 133 1.72 7.07 -3.99
C ILE A 133 0.36 7.64 -4.34
N HIS A 134 0.12 8.92 -4.08
CA HIS A 134 -1.20 9.52 -4.28
C HIS A 134 -1.54 9.75 -5.76
N PHE A 135 -0.53 9.96 -6.61
CA PHE A 135 -0.71 10.12 -8.05
C PHE A 135 -0.83 8.80 -8.80
N ASN A 136 -0.45 7.67 -8.19
CA ASN A 136 -0.43 6.36 -8.83
C ASN A 136 -1.76 5.96 -9.52
N PRO A 137 -2.95 6.21 -8.94
CA PRO A 137 -4.23 5.93 -9.61
C PRO A 137 -4.42 6.69 -10.92
N VAL A 138 -3.97 7.95 -10.98
CA VAL A 138 -4.01 8.79 -12.18
C VAL A 138 -3.00 8.29 -13.22
N ARG A 139 -1.76 8.05 -12.80
CA ARG A 139 -0.68 7.53 -13.66
C ARG A 139 -1.09 6.22 -14.36
N HIS A 140 -1.84 5.36 -13.68
CA HIS A 140 -2.33 4.09 -14.24
C HIS A 140 -3.68 4.19 -14.96
N GLY A 141 -4.23 5.40 -15.13
CA GLY A 141 -5.45 5.65 -15.88
C GLY A 141 -6.73 5.14 -15.20
N HIS A 142 -6.71 4.91 -13.89
CA HIS A 142 -7.91 4.46 -13.17
C HIS A 142 -8.90 5.60 -12.90
N VAL A 143 -8.39 6.82 -12.76
CA VAL A 143 -9.15 8.04 -12.45
C VAL A 143 -8.49 9.24 -13.11
N ALA A 144 -9.26 10.31 -13.34
CA ALA A 144 -8.74 11.56 -13.88
C ALA A 144 -8.06 12.44 -12.83
N SER A 145 -8.43 12.28 -11.55
CA SER A 145 -7.85 13.01 -10.42
C SER A 145 -7.57 12.07 -9.24
N ALA A 146 -6.55 12.38 -8.44
CA ALA A 146 -6.23 11.62 -7.23
C ALA A 146 -7.38 11.63 -6.20
N ALA A 147 -8.23 12.67 -6.23
CA ALA A 147 -9.41 12.79 -5.39
C ALA A 147 -10.47 11.71 -5.67
N ASP A 148 -10.54 11.20 -6.90
CA ASP A 148 -11.55 10.23 -7.31
C ASP A 148 -11.20 8.79 -6.90
N TRP A 149 -9.97 8.55 -6.42
CA TRP A 149 -9.55 7.22 -5.97
C TRP A 149 -9.81 7.00 -4.48
N PRO A 150 -10.79 6.17 -4.10
CA PRO A 150 -11.24 6.05 -2.70
C PRO A 150 -10.28 5.26 -1.80
N TYR A 151 -9.33 4.52 -2.38
CA TYR A 151 -8.49 3.57 -1.65
C TYR A 151 -7.08 4.09 -1.41
N SER A 152 -6.98 5.35 -0.98
CA SER A 152 -5.72 5.99 -0.65
C SER A 152 -5.80 6.84 0.62
N THR A 153 -4.64 7.18 1.18
CA THR A 153 -4.55 8.18 2.25
C THR A 153 -4.70 9.62 1.76
N PHE A 154 -4.82 9.86 0.44
CA PHE A 154 -4.88 11.20 -0.15
C PHE A 154 -5.92 12.08 0.53
N HIS A 155 -7.11 11.54 0.78
CA HIS A 155 -8.24 12.30 1.35
C HIS A 155 -7.94 12.80 2.78
N ARG A 156 -7.14 12.04 3.55
CA ARG A 156 -6.66 12.47 4.87
C ARG A 156 -5.74 13.70 4.74
N TYR A 157 -4.88 13.72 3.73
CA TYR A 157 -3.95 14.82 3.49
C TYR A 157 -4.63 16.05 2.89
N VAL A 158 -5.66 15.88 2.06
CA VAL A 158 -6.54 16.98 1.63
C VAL A 158 -7.23 17.62 2.82
N LYS A 159 -7.85 16.80 3.70
CA LYS A 159 -8.53 17.29 4.91
C LYS A 159 -7.59 18.06 5.85
N ASN A 160 -6.31 17.66 5.90
CA ASN A 160 -5.29 18.31 6.72
C ASN A 160 -4.60 19.50 6.03
N GLY A 161 -5.03 19.88 4.82
CA GLY A 161 -4.49 21.03 4.08
C GLY A 161 -3.10 20.81 3.47
N VAL A 162 -2.67 19.55 3.30
CA VAL A 162 -1.37 19.21 2.70
C VAL A 162 -1.46 19.16 1.17
N TYR A 163 -2.51 18.55 0.63
CA TYR A 163 -2.81 18.60 -0.81
C TYR A 163 -4.02 19.48 -1.08
N PRO A 164 -4.04 20.22 -2.21
CA PRO A 164 -5.29 20.79 -2.71
C PRO A 164 -6.21 19.66 -3.23
N ALA A 165 -7.52 19.91 -3.21
CA ALA A 165 -8.51 18.88 -3.55
C ALA A 165 -8.48 18.47 -5.04
N ASP A 166 -7.94 19.31 -5.91
CA ASP A 166 -7.78 19.12 -7.35
C ASP A 166 -6.37 18.64 -7.75
N TRP A 167 -5.51 18.33 -6.76
CA TRP A 167 -4.16 17.86 -6.99
C TRP A 167 -4.14 16.54 -7.82
N GLY A 168 -3.23 16.47 -8.79
CA GLY A 168 -3.11 15.31 -9.68
C GLY A 168 -4.13 15.26 -10.82
N GLY A 169 -5.05 16.22 -10.93
CA GLY A 169 -6.02 16.32 -12.03
C GLY A 169 -5.65 17.34 -13.12
N THR A 170 -4.45 17.93 -13.07
CA THR A 170 -4.01 18.99 -14.00
C THR A 170 -3.01 18.45 -15.04
N PRO A 171 -3.12 18.85 -16.33
CA PRO A 171 -2.24 18.38 -17.41
C PRO A 171 -0.75 18.63 -17.16
N GLN A 172 -0.38 19.61 -16.34
CA GLN A 172 1.01 19.92 -16.04
C GLN A 172 1.74 18.81 -15.25
N MET A 173 1.01 17.95 -14.54
CA MET A 173 1.62 16.89 -13.73
C MET A 173 1.99 15.63 -14.53
N GLU A 174 1.39 15.40 -15.70
CA GLU A 174 1.78 14.27 -16.58
C GLU A 174 3.24 14.38 -17.04
N ALA A 175 3.74 15.61 -17.22
CA ALA A 175 5.11 15.87 -17.64
C ALA A 175 6.18 15.64 -16.55
N MET A 176 5.80 15.57 -15.27
CA MET A 176 6.75 15.46 -14.15
C MET A 176 7.27 14.04 -13.87
N TRP A 177 6.67 13.01 -14.48
CA TRP A 177 6.87 11.61 -14.08
C TRP A 177 7.17 10.66 -15.27
N ILE A 178 7.53 11.22 -16.42
CA ILE A 178 7.90 10.49 -17.66
C ILE A 178 9.41 10.19 -17.74
N GLU A 179 10.25 10.69 -16.82
CA GLU A 179 11.68 10.30 -16.75
C GLU A 179 11.94 9.02 -15.95
#